data_AF-A0A2A9GFM0-F1
#
_entry.id   AF-A0A2A9GFM0-F1
#
_cell.length_a   1.000
_cell.length_b   1.000
_cell.length_c   1.000
_cell.angle_alpha   90.00
_cell.angle_beta   90.00
_cell.angle_gamma   90.00
#
_symmetry.space_group_name_H-M   'P 1'
#
loop_
_entity.id
_entity.type
_entity.pdbx_description
1 polymer ?
#
loop_
_entity_poly.entity_id
_entity_poly.type
_entity_poly.pdbx_seq_one_letter_code
_entity_poly.pdbx_strand_id
1 'polypeptide(L)' 'MVPGADDPRWKRVLTSQSDLSAASLATKILIARLRREVAARPASLGEKIAELREFVTKNAFAAGDVAAF' A
#
# COMPACT_ATOMS: atom_id res chain seq x y z
N MET A 1 -4.46 -0.67 -13.56
CA MET A 1 -3.30 -1.56 -13.80
C MET A 1 -2.52 -1.63 -12.49
N VAL A 2 -2.17 -2.83 -12.00
CA VAL A 2 -1.45 -2.97 -10.72
C VAL A 2 0.05 -2.73 -10.97
N PRO A 3 0.72 -1.84 -10.22
CA PRO A 3 2.16 -1.61 -10.38
C PRO A 3 2.99 -2.87 -10.11
N GLY A 4 4.16 -2.95 -10.75
CA GLY A 4 5.13 -4.02 -10.51
C GLY A 4 5.60 -4.06 -9.05
N ALA A 5 6.13 -5.19 -8.58
CA ALA A 5 6.57 -5.34 -7.18
C ALA A 5 7.70 -4.36 -6.80
N ASP A 6 8.56 -4.03 -7.76
CA ASP A 6 9.67 -3.09 -7.60
C ASP A 6 9.26 -1.62 -7.80
N ASP A 7 7.97 -1.34 -7.99
CA ASP A 7 7.51 0.02 -8.20
C ASP A 7 7.75 0.87 -6.94
N PRO A 8 8.49 1.99 -7.03
CA PRO A 8 8.80 2.84 -5.88
C PRO A 8 7.55 3.45 -5.22
N ARG A 9 6.39 3.46 -5.90
CA ARG A 9 5.11 3.88 -5.33
C ARG A 9 4.72 3.04 -4.11
N TRP A 10 4.98 1.74 -4.10
CA TRP A 10 4.66 0.89 -2.94
C TRP A 10 5.42 1.31 -1.69
N LYS A 11 6.74 1.53 -1.86
CA LYS A 11 7.58 2.04 -0.79
C LYS A 11 7.08 3.41 -0.33
N ARG A 12 6.79 4.32 -1.27
CA ARG A 12 6.27 5.66 -0.95
C ARG A 12 4.96 5.62 -0.18
N VAL A 13 4.02 4.76 -0.56
CA VAL A 13 2.73 4.59 0.13
C VAL A 13 2.95 4.14 1.57
N LEU A 14 3.91 3.25 1.82
CA LEU A 14 4.19 2.71 3.16
C LEU A 14 5.12 3.57 4.03
N THR A 15 5.91 4.47 3.43
CA THR A 15 6.85 5.33 4.16
C THR A 15 6.43 6.80 4.23
N SER A 16 5.52 7.25 3.36
CA SER A 16 5.03 8.64 3.32
C SER A 16 3.67 8.76 3.97
N GLN A 17 3.32 9.95 4.44
CA GLN A 17 1.96 10.32 4.84
C GLN A 17 1.13 10.76 3.61
N SER A 18 1.23 10.03 2.49
CA SER A 18 0.42 10.34 1.31
C SER A 18 -1.05 10.38 1.70
N ASP A 19 -1.74 11.41 1.21
CA ASP A 19 -3.16 11.58 1.42
C ASP A 19 -3.90 10.40 0.78
N LEU A 20 -4.64 9.67 1.61
CA LEU A 20 -5.41 8.51 1.17
C LEU A 20 -6.86 8.87 0.90
N SER A 21 -7.26 10.15 0.86
CA SER A 21 -8.68 10.56 0.87
C SER A 21 -9.48 9.93 -0.25
N ALA A 22 -8.88 9.78 -1.44
CA ALA A 22 -9.47 9.15 -2.62
C ALA A 22 -9.57 7.62 -2.54
N ALA A 23 -8.87 6.97 -1.60
CA ALA A 23 -8.87 5.52 -1.45
C ALA A 23 -10.10 5.01 -0.68
N SER A 24 -10.49 3.77 -0.98
CA SER A 24 -11.52 3.08 -0.20
C SER A 24 -11.14 2.92 1.28
N LEU A 25 -12.14 2.83 2.16
CA LEU A 25 -11.92 2.68 3.61
C LEU A 25 -11.09 1.43 3.94
N ALA A 26 -11.31 0.33 3.23
CA ALA A 26 -10.54 -0.90 3.40
C ALA A 26 -9.05 -0.69 3.09
N THR A 27 -8.75 -0.03 1.95
CA THR A 27 -7.38 0.32 1.56
C THR A 27 -6.74 1.27 2.58
N LYS A 28 -7.48 2.26 3.08
CA LYS A 28 -7.02 3.18 4.14
C LYS A 28 -6.60 2.43 5.41
N ILE A 29 -7.45 1.54 5.89
CA ILE A 29 -7.20 0.75 7.11
C ILE A 29 -5.97 -0.14 6.92
N LEU A 30 -5.87 -0.82 5.77
CA LEU A 30 -4.73 -1.67 5.46
C LEU A 30 -3.43 -0.85 5.42
N ILE A 31 -3.38 0.22 4.61
CA ILE A 31 -2.18 1.05 4.50
C ILE A 31 -1.79 1.65 5.85
N ALA A 32 -2.74 2.12 6.66
CA ALA A 32 -2.45 2.65 8.00
C ALA A 32 -1.84 1.57 8.92
N ARG A 33 -2.34 0.33 8.86
CA ARG A 33 -1.75 -0.80 9.58
C ARG A 33 -0.33 -1.10 9.09
N LEU A 34 -0.14 -1.22 7.78
CA LEU A 34 1.17 -1.52 7.18
C LEU A 34 2.20 -0.42 7.47
N ARG A 35 1.81 0.86 7.41
CA ARG A 35 2.65 2.00 7.80
C ARG A 35 3.14 1.89 9.24
N ARG A 36 2.25 1.52 10.17
CA ARG A 36 2.63 1.32 11.59
C ARG A 36 3.60 0.15 11.76
N GLU A 37 3.36 -0.96 11.07
CA GLU A 37 4.23 -2.13 11.13
C GLU A 37 5.62 -1.83 10.53
N VAL A 38 5.69 -1.11 9.41
CA VAL A 38 6.96 -0.66 8.80
C VAL A 38 7.66 0.37 9.69
N ALA A 39 6.92 1.29 10.33
CA ALA A 39 7.51 2.25 11.27
C ALA A 39 8.12 1.55 12.50
N ALA A 40 7.47 0.49 13.00
CA ALA A 40 7.99 -0.33 14.09
C ALA A 40 9.15 -1.24 13.66
N ARG A 41 9.13 -1.76 12.42
CA ARG A 41 10.13 -2.65 11.85
C ARG A 41 10.43 -2.28 10.39
N PRO A 42 11.39 -1.38 10.13
CA PRO A 42 11.71 -0.97 8.76
C PRO A 42 12.17 -2.12 7.85
N ALA A 43 12.74 -3.18 8.43
CA ALA A 43 13.17 -4.37 7.71
C ALA A 43 12.01 -5.18 7.10
N SER A 44 10.77 -5.06 7.61
CA SER A 44 9.62 -5.78 7.05
C SER A 44 9.00 -5.08 5.84
N LEU A 45 9.56 -3.97 5.36
CA LEU A 45 9.02 -3.21 4.23
C LEU A 45 8.77 -4.10 2.99
N GLY A 46 9.70 -4.98 2.64
CA GLY A 46 9.54 -5.88 1.49
C GLY A 46 8.34 -6.81 1.62
N GLU A 47 8.17 -7.45 2.78
CA GLU A 47 6.98 -8.28 3.08
C GLU A 47 5.68 -7.47 3.02
N LYS A 48 5.67 -6.25 3.55
CA LYS A 48 4.47 -5.40 3.58
C LYS A 48 4.09 -4.86 2.22
N ILE A 49 5.06 -4.65 1.32
CA ILE A 49 4.80 -4.37 -0.10
C ILE A 49 4.13 -5.57 -0.76
N ALA A 50 4.60 -6.79 -0.50
CA ALA A 50 3.98 -8.01 -1.03
C ALA A 50 2.54 -8.19 -0.53
N GLU A 51 2.29 -7.98 0.77
CA GLU A 51 0.96 -8.03 1.39
C GLU A 51 0.00 -7.00 0.77
N LEU A 52 0.46 -5.75 0.59
CA LEU A 52 -0.33 -4.70 -0.05
C LEU A 52 -0.65 -5.03 -1.51
N ARG A 53 0.33 -5.53 -2.26
CA ARG A 53 0.14 -5.92 -3.67
C ARG A 53 -0.81 -7.10 -3.80
N GLU A 54 -0.71 -8.09 -2.91
CA GLU A 54 -1.63 -9.23 -2.89
C GLU A 54 -3.06 -8.76 -2.62
N PHE A 55 -3.25 -7.86 -1.66
CA PHE A 55 -4.55 -7.25 -1.40
C PHE A 55 -5.09 -6.53 -2.64
N VAL A 56 -4.27 -5.73 -3.31
CA VAL A 56 -4.65 -4.97 -4.51
C VAL A 56 -4.94 -5.90 -5.70
N THR A 57 -4.23 -7.02 -5.80
CA THR A 57 -4.46 -8.03 -6.85
C THR A 57 -5.77 -8.79 -6.60
N LYS A 58 -6.09 -9.06 -5.34
CA LYS A 58 -7.35 -9.71 -4.93
C LYS A 58 -8.57 -8.79 -5.00
N ASN A 59 -8.36 -7.47 -4.91
CA ASN A 59 -9.42 -6.48 -4.81
C ASN A 59 -9.35 -5.48 -5.97
N ALA A 60 -10.22 -5.63 -6.97
CA ALA A 60 -10.25 -4.77 -8.15
C ALA A 60 -10.45 -3.27 -7.81
N PHE A 61 -11.20 -2.95 -6.76
CA PHE A 61 -11.39 -1.56 -6.31
C PHE A 61 -10.08 -0.94 -5.79
N ALA A 62 -9.23 -1.72 -5.14
CA ALA A 62 -7.95 -1.26 -4.60
C ALA A 62 -6.91 -1.00 -5.71
N ALA A 63 -7.07 -1.62 -6.88
CA ALA A 63 -6.25 -1.30 -8.04
C ALA A 63 -6.50 0.12 -8.57
N GLY A 64 -7.72 0.64 -8.40
CA GLY A 64 -8.06 2.04 -8.68
C GLY A 64 -7.44 2.99 -7.65
N ASP A 65 -7.53 2.63 -6.37
CA ASP A 65 -6.91 3.39 -5.27
C ASP A 65 -5.40 3.54 -5.46
N VAL A 66 -4.71 2.46 -5.85
CA VAL A 66 -3.25 2.47 -6.06
C VAL A 66 -2.83 3.26 -7.29
N ALA A 67 -3.66 3.29 -8.34
CA ALA A 67 -3.38 4.10 -9.52
C ALA A 67 -3.48 5.60 -9.25
N ALA A 68 -4.16 6.01 -8.17
CA ALA A 68 -4.34 7.40 -7.76
C ALA A 68 -3.22 7.93 -6.84
N PHE A 69 -2.28 7.08 -6.39
CA PHE A 69 -1.11 7.44 -5.56
C PHE A 69 0.12 7.79 -6.40
#